data_AF-A0A8J5IJP2-F1
#
_entry.id   AF-A0A8J5IJP2-F1
#
_cell.length_a   1.000
_cell.length_b   1.000
_cell.length_c   1.000
_cell.angle_alpha   90.00
_cell.angle_beta   90.00
_cell.angle_gamma   90.00
#
_symmetry.space_group_name_H-M   'P 1'
#
loop_
_entity.id
_entity.type
_entity.pdbx_description
1 polymer ?
#
loop_
_entity_poly.entity_id
_entity_poly.type
_entity_poly.pdbx_seq_one_letter_code
_entity_poly.pdbx_strand_id
1 'polypeptide(L)'
;MKVHGHSEFSLVADPVVSVDESHVLYDIFATFTEDMTVHNYTFVNGTAYYSSRNEMECLDPEFDHLPPINAIVEAINQATPVSSGPSGVVCSSWDLFKVTVNDINFALCASGSSRFTMYGSDMDITVENVDSRVNISTPVATNDDVPECIAAASPSAVTSTGKALLTGTPGSIGDSRRLKDDSSSCSCKSTPRPCIFIHGMGVPLELPDNQDSLSYWGNITGHTPCCSTVKYAVLDTINNTWTNNTQQHKVCDRALAVSKTSTDSVITDTIVVTHSMGNLMLAGAIASGKCSLDSSSTWVGIAAPMKGSKASDFIQESCAGNTNFVLEDMVENSGRCPPTTALKSMPYQGERHSTPEIDEAFAAAQEAFRSNVSALMCSSSFFGLRSSDQTTLWALGILGQHHSWKNDGMVEFQSCAVGFPESKFGKTWKDRFYRTKLNHYDMQFRHGDGLFSKAKMPLKWLECLL
;
A
#
# COMPACT_ATOMS: atom_id res chain seq x y z
N MET A 1 13.23 0.87 -6.87
CA MET A 1 11.98 1.62 -7.12
C MET A 1 12.25 2.76 -8.10
N LYS A 2 11.24 3.30 -8.77
CA LYS A 2 11.33 4.47 -9.64
C LYS A 2 10.22 5.47 -9.30
N VAL A 3 10.51 6.76 -9.39
CA VAL A 3 9.53 7.85 -9.31
C VAL A 3 9.42 8.45 -10.71
N HIS A 4 8.26 8.39 -11.35
CA HIS A 4 8.07 8.84 -12.74
C HIS A 4 9.12 8.23 -13.70
N GLY A 5 9.43 6.94 -13.53
CA GLY A 5 10.45 6.24 -14.31
C GLY A 5 11.91 6.47 -13.89
N HIS A 6 12.19 7.41 -12.98
CA HIS A 6 13.53 7.77 -12.51
C HIS A 6 13.93 6.98 -11.26
N SER A 7 15.09 6.32 -11.30
CA SER A 7 15.68 5.63 -10.13
C SER A 7 16.63 6.50 -9.32
N GLU A 8 17.04 7.65 -9.88
CA GLU A 8 17.87 8.66 -9.25
C GLU A 8 17.23 10.02 -9.54
N PHE A 9 17.05 10.83 -8.51
CA PHE A 9 16.38 12.13 -8.61
C PHE A 9 16.83 13.06 -7.48
N SER A 10 16.58 14.36 -7.66
CA SER A 10 16.94 15.39 -6.69
C SER A 10 15.73 16.24 -6.33
N LEU A 11 15.74 16.76 -5.10
CA LEU A 11 14.74 17.68 -4.58
C LEU A 11 15.47 18.88 -3.99
N VAL A 12 14.83 20.03 -4.01
CA VAL A 12 15.30 21.22 -3.32
C VAL A 12 14.46 21.43 -2.07
N ALA A 13 15.11 21.75 -0.95
CA ALA A 13 14.44 22.07 0.30
C ALA A 13 14.97 23.39 0.86
N ASP A 14 14.07 24.32 1.18
CA ASP A 14 14.38 25.64 1.75
C ASP A 14 13.93 25.67 3.23
N PRO A 15 14.84 25.91 4.19
CA PRO A 15 14.48 25.97 5.60
C PRO A 15 13.75 27.27 5.97
N VAL A 16 12.53 27.13 6.48
CA VAL A 16 11.77 28.17 7.18
C VAL A 16 12.02 28.02 8.67
N VAL A 17 12.94 28.82 9.19
CA VAL A 17 13.40 28.77 10.60
C VAL A 17 12.63 29.77 11.45
N SER A 18 12.26 29.38 12.67
CA SER A 18 11.65 30.30 13.64
C SER A 18 12.61 31.43 14.05
N VAL A 19 12.07 32.55 14.54
CA VAL A 19 12.85 33.74 14.92
C VAL A 19 13.92 33.43 15.97
N ASP A 20 13.65 32.49 16.87
CA ASP A 20 14.54 32.04 17.94
C ASP A 20 15.43 30.83 17.54
N GLU A 21 15.41 30.44 16.26
CA GLU A 21 16.12 29.28 15.70
C GLU A 21 15.80 27.93 16.38
N SER A 22 14.71 27.85 17.14
CA SER A 22 14.35 26.64 17.90
C SER A 22 13.54 25.64 17.10
N HIS A 23 12.87 26.07 16.02
CA HIS A 23 12.04 25.22 15.16
C HIS A 23 12.37 25.46 13.69
N VAL A 24 12.21 24.43 12.88
CA VAL A 24 12.36 24.50 11.43
C VAL A 24 11.24 23.73 10.74
N LEU A 25 10.80 24.28 9.62
CA LEU A 25 9.96 23.61 8.63
C LEU A 25 10.61 23.82 7.27
N TYR A 26 10.73 22.77 6.47
CA TYR A 26 11.29 22.89 5.13
C TYR A 26 10.17 22.99 4.11
N ASP A 27 10.25 24.02 3.28
CA ASP A 27 9.52 24.09 2.02
C ASP A 27 10.29 23.26 0.98
N ILE A 28 9.59 22.49 0.15
CA ILE A 28 10.19 21.47 -0.71
C ILE A 28 9.68 21.63 -2.13
N PHE A 29 10.56 21.45 -3.11
CA PHE A 29 10.22 21.39 -4.51
C PHE A 29 10.92 20.21 -5.19
N ALA A 30 10.17 19.42 -5.93
CA ALA A 30 10.69 18.40 -6.84
C ALA A 30 9.96 18.45 -8.17
N THR A 31 10.69 18.18 -9.24
CA THR A 31 10.13 18.15 -10.60
C THR A 31 10.58 16.89 -11.32
N PHE A 32 9.66 16.26 -12.03
CA PHE A 32 9.90 15.05 -12.81
C PHE A 32 9.32 15.23 -14.20
N THR A 33 9.99 14.67 -15.20
CA THR A 33 9.48 14.64 -16.58
C THR A 33 9.29 13.19 -17.00
N GLU A 34 8.07 12.83 -17.39
CA GLU A 34 7.68 11.51 -17.91
C GLU A 34 6.83 11.72 -19.16
N ASP A 35 7.21 11.10 -20.29
CA ASP A 35 6.49 11.16 -21.57
C ASP A 35 6.05 12.59 -21.99
N MET A 36 6.97 13.55 -21.83
CA MET A 36 6.79 15.00 -22.09
C MET A 36 5.87 15.75 -21.12
N THR A 37 5.34 15.09 -20.09
CA THR A 37 4.56 15.72 -19.03
C THR A 37 5.47 16.10 -17.88
N VAL A 38 5.35 17.34 -17.40
CA VAL A 38 6.10 17.84 -16.24
C VAL A 38 5.22 17.69 -15.00
N HIS A 39 5.76 17.00 -14.01
CA HIS A 39 5.13 16.71 -12.73
C HIS A 39 5.88 17.46 -11.64
N ASN A 40 5.23 18.44 -11.02
CA ASN A 40 5.80 19.22 -9.94
C ASN A 40 5.17 18.81 -8.61
N TYR A 41 6.01 18.69 -7.60
CA TYR A 41 5.65 18.44 -6.22
C TYR A 41 6.14 19.61 -5.39
N THR A 42 5.22 20.29 -4.74
CA THR A 42 5.52 21.47 -3.93
C THR A 42 4.98 21.26 -2.53
N PHE A 43 5.82 21.45 -1.53
CA PHE A 43 5.41 21.48 -0.14
C PHE A 43 5.73 22.87 0.41
N VAL A 44 4.70 23.60 0.85
CA VAL A 44 4.87 24.97 1.36
C VAL A 44 4.04 25.14 2.61
N ASN A 45 4.65 25.63 3.68
CA ASN A 45 3.98 25.96 4.93
C ASN A 45 3.13 24.80 5.51
N GLY A 46 3.64 23.57 5.42
CA GLY A 46 2.97 22.38 5.98
C GLY A 46 1.96 21.73 5.03
N THR A 47 1.77 22.29 3.84
CA THR A 47 0.77 21.82 2.86
C THR A 47 1.45 21.25 1.62
N ALA A 48 1.02 20.06 1.21
CA ALA A 48 1.55 19.34 0.07
C ALA A 48 0.66 19.51 -1.18
N TYR A 49 1.30 19.80 -2.30
CA TYR A 49 0.66 20.05 -3.59
C TYR A 49 1.33 19.22 -4.68
N TYR A 50 0.51 18.72 -5.59
CA TYR A 50 0.93 18.20 -6.88
C TYR A 50 0.39 19.10 -7.97
N SER A 51 1.20 19.42 -8.97
CA SER A 51 0.73 20.11 -10.16
C SER A 51 1.33 19.50 -11.42
N SER A 52 0.50 19.29 -12.43
CA SER A 52 0.92 18.86 -13.76
C SER A 52 0.11 19.60 -14.81
N ARG A 53 0.80 20.18 -15.81
CA ARG A 53 0.18 21.04 -16.84
C ARG A 53 -0.64 22.18 -16.20
N ASN A 54 -1.96 22.04 -16.13
CA ASN A 54 -2.92 23.02 -15.58
C ASN A 54 -3.74 22.47 -14.39
N GLU A 55 -3.45 21.25 -13.94
CA GLU A 55 -4.17 20.61 -12.83
C GLU A 55 -3.35 20.72 -11.55
N MET A 56 -4.04 21.00 -10.45
CA MET A 56 -3.47 21.10 -9.11
C MET A 56 -4.29 20.21 -8.16
N GLU A 57 -3.59 19.36 -7.42
CA GLU A 57 -4.20 18.43 -6.45
C GLU A 57 -3.56 18.64 -5.07
N CYS A 58 -4.38 18.55 -4.02
CA CYS A 58 -3.87 18.42 -2.66
C CYS A 58 -3.33 17.01 -2.44
N LEU A 59 -2.16 16.91 -1.82
CA LEU A 59 -1.56 15.63 -1.47
C LEU A 59 -1.62 15.38 0.04
N ASP A 60 -1.53 14.10 0.43
CA ASP A 60 -1.15 13.70 1.78
C ASP A 60 0.27 14.24 2.07
N PRO A 61 0.53 14.89 3.22
CA PRO A 61 1.89 15.34 3.62
C PRO A 61 2.93 14.21 3.63
N GLU A 62 2.53 12.94 3.80
CA GLU A 62 3.40 11.78 3.73
C GLU A 62 3.55 11.31 2.27
N PHE A 63 4.45 11.95 1.51
CA PHE A 63 4.81 11.47 0.17
C PHE A 63 5.50 10.09 0.27
N ASP A 64 4.83 8.98 -0.05
CA ASP A 64 5.48 7.66 0.14
C ASP A 64 6.55 7.32 -0.91
N HIS A 65 6.59 8.08 -2.01
CA HIS A 65 7.56 7.91 -3.09
C HIS A 65 8.64 9.01 -3.10
N LEU A 66 8.46 10.11 -2.36
CA LEU A 66 9.46 11.16 -2.22
C LEU A 66 9.98 11.18 -0.78
N PRO A 67 11.27 11.46 -0.55
CA PRO A 67 11.79 11.64 0.80
C PRO A 67 10.94 12.62 1.63
N PRO A 68 10.38 12.21 2.79
CA PRO A 68 9.61 13.09 3.65
C PRO A 68 10.57 14.00 4.43
N ILE A 69 11.06 15.07 3.78
CA ILE A 69 12.16 15.91 4.29
C ILE A 69 11.92 16.39 5.73
N ASN A 70 10.70 16.82 6.05
CA ASN A 70 10.38 17.28 7.41
C ASN A 70 10.44 16.15 8.45
N ALA A 71 10.01 14.93 8.10
CA ALA A 71 10.17 13.76 8.98
C ALA A 71 11.63 13.31 9.07
N ILE A 72 12.42 13.48 8.00
CA ILE A 72 13.88 13.23 8.02
C ILE A 72 14.56 14.18 9.01
N VAL A 73 14.21 15.47 8.97
CA VAL A 73 14.74 16.49 9.89
C VAL A 73 14.36 16.16 11.34
N GLU A 74 13.10 15.81 11.60
CA GLU A 74 12.66 15.33 12.91
C GLU A 74 13.47 14.11 13.38
N ALA A 75 13.70 13.16 12.49
CA ALA A 75 14.48 11.96 12.80
C ALA A 75 15.96 12.27 13.09
N ILE A 76 16.57 13.22 12.35
CA ILE A 76 17.94 13.67 12.58
C ILE A 76 18.08 14.32 13.96
N ASN A 77 17.06 15.03 14.45
CA ASN A 77 17.05 15.56 15.81
C ASN A 77 17.15 14.46 16.89
N GLN A 78 16.75 13.23 16.56
CA GLN A 78 16.80 12.03 17.40
C GLN A 78 17.97 11.08 17.03
N ALA A 79 18.93 11.55 16.22
CA ALA A 79 20.07 10.76 15.79
C ALA A 79 20.86 10.23 16.99
N THR A 80 21.16 8.94 16.98
CA THR A 80 21.94 8.29 18.05
C THR A 80 23.25 7.73 17.50
N PRO A 81 24.38 7.92 18.17
CA PRO A 81 25.67 7.47 17.68
C PRO A 81 25.80 5.95 17.73
N VAL A 82 26.41 5.37 16.70
CA VAL A 82 26.52 3.91 16.54
C VAL A 82 27.87 3.52 15.95
N SER A 83 28.35 2.34 16.32
CA SER A 83 29.72 1.91 15.96
C SER A 83 29.86 1.32 14.54
N SER A 84 28.75 0.98 13.89
CA SER A 84 28.71 0.35 12.56
C SER A 84 27.31 0.41 11.97
N GLY A 85 27.16 0.61 10.66
CA GLY A 85 25.86 0.71 9.97
C GLY A 85 25.34 -0.63 9.43
N PRO A 86 24.08 -0.69 8.90
CA PRO A 86 23.58 -1.82 8.12
C PRO A 86 24.54 -2.15 6.96
N SER A 87 24.63 -3.43 6.60
CA SER A 87 25.51 -3.93 5.52
C SER A 87 27.01 -3.57 5.62
N GLY A 88 27.50 -3.16 6.80
CA GLY A 88 28.90 -2.83 7.00
C GLY A 88 29.30 -1.42 6.53
N VAL A 89 28.37 -0.48 6.41
CA VAL A 89 28.68 0.93 6.13
C VAL A 89 29.65 1.47 7.20
N VAL A 90 30.80 1.99 6.74
CA VAL A 90 31.83 2.64 7.55
C VAL A 90 31.98 4.09 7.06
N CYS A 91 31.68 5.06 7.93
CA CYS A 91 31.92 6.47 7.61
C CYS A 91 33.42 6.79 7.77
N SER A 92 33.96 7.59 6.86
CA SER A 92 35.37 8.01 6.86
C SER A 92 35.76 8.90 8.05
N SER A 93 34.79 9.47 8.78
CA SER A 93 34.95 10.50 9.82
C SER A 93 34.59 10.06 11.24
N TRP A 94 34.27 8.77 11.50
CA TRP A 94 33.76 8.25 12.79
C TRP A 94 32.38 8.76 13.25
N ASP A 95 31.79 9.72 12.53
CA ASP A 95 30.48 10.29 12.83
C ASP A 95 29.36 9.49 12.14
N LEU A 96 29.12 8.28 12.67
CA LEU A 96 28.03 7.41 12.23
C LEU A 96 26.86 7.45 13.23
N PHE A 97 25.66 7.70 12.71
CA PHE A 97 24.44 7.75 13.51
C PHE A 97 23.37 6.80 12.99
N LYS A 98 22.57 6.26 13.91
CA LYS A 98 21.26 5.70 13.60
C LYS A 98 20.24 6.83 13.55
N VAL A 99 19.48 6.86 12.45
CA VAL A 99 18.33 7.74 12.26
C VAL A 99 17.11 6.87 11.92
N THR A 100 15.93 7.19 12.46
CA THR A 100 14.70 6.44 12.18
C THR A 100 13.64 7.38 11.62
N VAL A 101 13.33 7.26 10.34
CA VAL A 101 12.35 8.08 9.61
C VAL A 101 11.10 7.23 9.38
N ASN A 102 9.94 7.62 9.93
CA ASN A 102 8.67 6.87 9.79
C ASN A 102 8.84 5.36 10.04
N ASP A 103 9.50 5.03 11.16
CA ASP A 103 9.89 3.69 11.59
C ASP A 103 10.96 2.98 10.73
N ILE A 104 11.44 3.56 9.62
CA ILE A 104 12.50 3.02 8.77
C ILE A 104 13.87 3.47 9.27
N ASN A 105 14.79 2.53 9.45
CA ASN A 105 16.13 2.80 9.96
C ASN A 105 17.11 3.14 8.84
N PHE A 106 17.88 4.19 9.04
CA PHE A 106 18.98 4.63 8.18
C PHE A 106 20.28 4.72 8.99
N ALA A 107 21.40 4.48 8.34
CA ALA A 107 22.72 4.87 8.83
C ALA A 107 23.11 6.23 8.23
N LEU A 108 23.26 7.24 9.06
CA LEU A 108 23.70 8.57 8.64
C LEU A 108 25.21 8.71 8.84
N CYS A 109 25.93 9.00 7.76
CA CYS A 109 27.32 9.43 7.76
C CYS A 109 27.39 10.93 7.55
N ALA A 110 27.93 11.67 8.53
CA ALA A 110 28.27 13.07 8.34
C ALA A 110 29.64 13.20 7.65
N SER A 111 29.70 13.94 6.54
CA SER A 111 30.92 14.11 5.75
C SER A 111 31.23 15.60 5.55
N GLY A 112 32.18 16.12 6.33
CA GLY A 112 32.64 17.50 6.21
C GLY A 112 31.61 18.54 6.66
N SER A 113 31.81 19.79 6.26
CA SER A 113 31.13 20.95 6.85
C SER A 113 29.68 21.20 6.40
N SER A 114 29.09 20.38 5.51
CA SER A 114 27.76 20.66 4.92
C SER A 114 27.12 19.49 4.15
N ARG A 115 27.58 18.25 4.35
CA ARG A 115 27.08 17.09 3.60
C ARG A 115 26.89 15.91 4.52
N PHE A 116 25.79 15.19 4.34
CA PHE A 116 25.61 13.88 4.96
C PHE A 116 24.95 12.93 3.98
N THR A 117 25.17 11.63 4.20
CA THR A 117 24.53 10.56 3.45
C THR A 117 23.84 9.63 4.42
N MET A 118 22.57 9.34 4.18
CA MET A 118 21.77 8.36 4.89
C MET A 118 21.66 7.10 4.03
N TYR A 119 22.23 5.99 4.51
CA TYR A 119 22.18 4.70 3.86
C TYR A 119 20.98 3.90 4.37
N GLY A 120 20.12 3.46 3.44
CA GLY A 120 18.92 2.69 3.72
C GLY A 120 18.96 1.31 3.06
N SER A 121 17.97 0.46 3.35
CA SER A 121 17.86 -0.84 2.67
C SER A 121 17.41 -0.71 1.21
N ASP A 122 16.57 0.28 0.91
CA ASP A 122 15.89 0.42 -0.38
C ASP A 122 16.31 1.67 -1.16
N MET A 123 16.87 2.64 -0.47
CA MET A 123 17.27 3.92 -1.03
C MET A 123 18.30 4.60 -0.13
N ASP A 124 19.31 5.20 -0.77
CA ASP A 124 20.28 6.08 -0.11
C ASP A 124 19.89 7.54 -0.37
N ILE A 125 20.08 8.40 0.63
CA ILE A 125 19.80 9.85 0.55
C ILE A 125 21.09 10.60 0.75
N THR A 126 21.49 11.43 -0.21
CA THR A 126 22.61 12.35 -0.05
C THR A 126 22.09 13.77 0.04
N VAL A 127 22.51 14.50 1.07
CA VAL A 127 22.14 15.90 1.30
C VAL A 127 23.36 16.78 1.08
N GLU A 128 23.16 17.82 0.28
CA GLU A 128 24.17 18.80 -0.09
C GLU A 128 23.59 20.21 0.05
N ASN A 129 24.37 21.14 0.63
CA ASN A 129 24.00 22.54 0.63
C ASN A 129 24.13 23.13 -0.78
N VAL A 130 23.16 23.97 -1.16
CA VAL A 130 23.13 24.69 -2.43
C VAL A 130 23.43 26.17 -2.15
N ASP A 131 24.34 26.77 -2.93
CA ASP A 131 24.81 28.15 -2.70
C ASP A 131 23.75 29.23 -2.96
N SER A 132 22.70 28.90 -3.73
CA SER A 132 21.62 29.80 -4.09
C SER A 132 20.29 29.35 -3.50
N ARG A 133 19.62 30.24 -2.76
CA ARG A 133 18.26 29.99 -2.26
C ARG A 133 17.28 29.90 -3.43
N VAL A 134 16.48 28.85 -3.44
CA VAL A 134 15.38 28.69 -4.40
C VAL A 134 14.11 29.22 -3.76
N ASN A 135 13.41 30.13 -4.45
CA ASN A 135 12.13 30.63 -3.98
C ASN A 135 11.05 29.59 -4.28
N ILE A 136 10.61 28.87 -3.24
CA ILE A 136 9.54 27.87 -3.34
C ILE A 136 8.25 28.54 -2.90
N SER A 137 7.26 28.56 -3.79
CA SER A 137 5.96 29.18 -3.53
C SER A 137 4.83 28.22 -3.85
N THR A 138 3.68 28.43 -3.20
CA THR A 138 2.46 27.69 -3.51
C THR A 138 2.15 27.80 -5.01
N PRO A 139 1.87 26.68 -5.70
CA PRO A 139 1.49 26.72 -7.10
C PRO A 139 0.20 27.53 -7.28
N VAL A 140 0.15 28.34 -8.34
CA VAL A 140 -1.01 29.16 -8.69
C VAL A 140 -1.94 28.31 -9.56
N ALA A 141 -3.15 28.01 -9.08
CA ALA A 141 -4.17 27.40 -9.92
C ALA A 141 -4.62 28.41 -11.00
N THR A 142 -4.80 27.94 -12.24
CA THR A 142 -5.27 28.79 -13.34
C THR A 142 -6.79 29.09 -13.28
N ASN A 143 -7.51 28.40 -12.39
CA ASN A 143 -8.95 28.58 -12.16
C ASN A 143 -9.20 29.05 -10.71
N ASP A 144 -10.24 29.85 -10.49
CA ASP A 144 -10.57 30.47 -9.18
C ASP A 144 -10.92 29.48 -8.05
N ASP A 145 -11.05 28.17 -8.35
CA ASP A 145 -11.28 27.12 -7.37
C ASP A 145 -9.96 26.43 -6.96
N VAL A 146 -9.15 27.10 -6.12
CA VAL A 146 -8.03 26.45 -5.44
C VAL A 146 -8.61 25.51 -4.36
N PRO A 147 -8.36 24.20 -4.40
CA PRO A 147 -8.84 23.31 -3.34
C PRO A 147 -8.21 23.72 -1.99
N GLU A 148 -9.02 23.78 -0.93
CA GLU A 148 -8.54 24.04 0.44
C GLU A 148 -7.68 22.85 0.91
N CYS A 149 -6.39 22.89 0.58
CA CYS A 149 -5.45 21.87 1.01
C CYS A 149 -5.14 22.04 2.50
N ILE A 150 -5.26 20.94 3.26
CA ILE A 150 -5.05 20.95 4.70
C ILE A 150 -3.55 20.94 5.00
N ALA A 151 -3.09 21.90 5.79
CA ALA A 151 -1.76 21.88 6.37
C ALA A 151 -1.67 20.72 7.36
N ALA A 152 -0.78 19.78 7.11
CA ALA A 152 -0.76 18.51 7.83
C ALA A 152 0.64 18.18 8.39
N ALA A 153 1.59 19.10 8.27
CA ALA A 153 2.89 19.04 8.91
C ALA A 153 3.21 20.32 9.69
N SER A 154 3.82 20.14 10.85
CA SER A 154 4.17 21.20 11.79
C SER A 154 5.70 21.39 11.87
N PRO A 155 6.18 22.60 12.20
CA PRO A 155 7.61 22.82 12.45
C PRO A 155 8.14 21.88 13.53
N SER A 156 9.32 21.32 13.30
CA SER A 156 9.99 20.44 14.25
C SER A 156 11.00 21.21 15.08
N ALA A 157 11.09 20.90 16.37
CA ALA A 157 12.11 21.46 17.25
C ALA A 157 13.51 20.99 16.81
N VAL A 158 14.49 21.90 16.78
CA VAL A 158 15.86 21.61 16.37
C VAL A 158 16.73 21.35 17.60
N THR A 159 17.27 20.13 17.73
CA THR A 159 18.20 19.80 18.82
C THR A 159 19.61 20.27 18.47
N SER A 160 20.51 20.34 19.46
CA SER A 160 21.92 20.64 19.19
C SER A 160 22.56 19.61 18.24
N THR A 161 22.20 18.33 18.40
CA THR A 161 22.60 17.25 17.48
C THR A 161 22.05 17.48 16.08
N GLY A 162 20.77 17.83 15.95
CA GLY A 162 20.17 18.09 14.65
C GLY A 162 20.78 19.32 13.97
N LYS A 163 21.00 20.41 14.71
CA LYS A 163 21.70 21.61 14.20
C LYS A 163 23.11 21.25 13.71
N ALA A 164 23.86 20.49 14.50
CA ALA A 164 25.21 20.03 14.14
C ALA A 164 25.23 19.22 12.83
N LEU A 165 24.30 18.26 12.68
CA LEU A 165 24.22 17.40 11.51
C LEU A 165 23.70 18.13 10.25
N LEU A 166 22.70 18.99 10.40
CA LEU A 166 22.11 19.75 9.29
C LEU A 166 23.03 20.89 8.80
N THR A 167 23.83 21.48 9.68
CA THR A 167 24.75 22.59 9.34
C THR A 167 26.21 22.17 9.20
N GLY A 168 26.53 20.90 9.48
CA GLY A 168 27.90 20.36 9.43
C GLY A 168 28.86 20.94 10.48
N THR A 169 28.36 21.32 11.66
CA THR A 169 29.21 21.74 12.79
C THR A 169 29.58 20.54 13.67
N PRO A 170 30.85 20.39 14.13
CA PRO A 170 31.25 19.23 14.93
C PRO A 170 30.58 19.22 16.31
N GLY A 171 29.88 18.14 16.66
CA GLY A 171 29.30 17.91 17.99
C GLY A 171 29.97 16.71 18.69
N SER A 172 30.27 16.84 19.99
CA SER A 172 30.88 15.76 20.81
C SER A 172 29.90 14.60 21.06
N ILE A 173 30.36 13.38 20.83
CA ILE A 173 29.54 12.16 20.84
C ILE A 173 29.74 11.35 22.14
N GLY A 174 28.64 10.91 22.76
CA GLY A 174 28.59 10.02 23.93
C GLY A 174 28.57 8.52 23.60
N ASP A 175 28.33 7.68 24.62
CA ASP A 175 28.48 6.22 24.54
C ASP A 175 27.66 5.53 23.44
N SER A 176 28.33 4.65 22.69
CA SER A 176 27.85 4.03 21.45
C SER A 176 27.21 2.65 21.65
N ARG A 177 26.30 2.28 20.75
CA ARG A 177 25.72 0.92 20.64
C ARG A 177 25.77 0.42 19.20
N ARG A 178 25.75 -0.90 19.01
CA ARG A 178 25.68 -1.52 17.66
C ARG A 178 24.27 -1.39 17.09
N LEU A 179 24.14 -0.94 15.84
CA LEU A 179 22.90 -1.00 15.07
C LEU A 179 22.50 -2.45 14.85
N LYS A 180 21.25 -2.78 15.18
CA LYS A 180 20.63 -4.00 14.69
C LYS A 180 20.15 -3.73 13.28
N ASP A 181 20.68 -4.49 12.33
CA ASP A 181 20.31 -4.38 10.94
C ASP A 181 18.83 -4.80 10.75
N ASP A 182 18.05 -3.95 10.10
CA ASP A 182 16.69 -4.26 9.68
C ASP A 182 16.66 -4.84 8.25
N SER A 183 17.82 -4.95 7.57
CA SER A 183 18.03 -5.43 6.19
C SER A 183 17.81 -6.93 5.98
N SER A 184 17.18 -7.65 6.92
CA SER A 184 17.03 -9.09 6.82
C SER A 184 16.44 -9.47 5.45
N SER A 185 17.26 -10.00 4.56
CA SER A 185 16.85 -10.46 3.24
C SER A 185 15.75 -11.48 3.46
N CYS A 186 14.55 -11.18 3.00
CA CYS A 186 13.43 -12.09 3.22
C CYS A 186 13.65 -13.37 2.41
N SER A 187 13.55 -14.49 3.09
CA SER A 187 13.68 -15.82 2.52
C SER A 187 12.50 -16.65 3.00
N CYS A 188 12.09 -17.62 2.19
CA CYS A 188 11.06 -18.55 2.62
C CYS A 188 11.45 -19.29 3.90
N LYS A 189 10.55 -19.27 4.89
CA LYS A 189 10.70 -19.96 6.19
C LYS A 189 9.94 -21.28 6.23
N SER A 190 9.17 -21.59 5.19
CA SER A 190 8.46 -22.85 5.00
C SER A 190 9.02 -23.65 3.83
N THR A 191 8.50 -24.85 3.60
CA THR A 191 8.84 -25.63 2.40
C THR A 191 8.20 -24.95 1.18
N PRO A 192 8.97 -24.60 0.13
CA PRO A 192 8.41 -24.03 -1.08
C PRO A 192 7.36 -24.95 -1.70
N ARG A 193 6.23 -24.37 -2.11
CA ARG A 193 5.05 -25.09 -2.59
C ARG A 193 4.52 -24.43 -3.86
N PRO A 194 3.77 -25.16 -4.70
CA PRO A 194 3.02 -24.54 -5.78
C PRO A 194 2.09 -23.44 -5.26
N CYS A 195 2.10 -22.29 -5.93
CA CYS A 195 1.26 -21.15 -5.61
C CYS A 195 0.21 -20.90 -6.68
N ILE A 196 -0.99 -20.55 -6.25
CA ILE A 196 -2.09 -20.14 -7.13
C ILE A 196 -2.65 -18.80 -6.68
N PHE A 197 -2.65 -17.85 -7.60
CA PHE A 197 -3.17 -16.49 -7.40
C PHE A 197 -4.56 -16.39 -8.01
N ILE A 198 -5.56 -16.06 -7.19
CA ILE A 198 -6.98 -15.96 -7.58
C ILE A 198 -7.41 -14.51 -7.45
N HIS A 199 -7.60 -13.85 -8.60
CA HIS A 199 -7.95 -12.43 -8.67
C HIS A 199 -9.37 -12.15 -8.16
N GLY A 200 -9.64 -10.89 -7.91
CA GLY A 200 -10.97 -10.38 -7.55
C GLY A 200 -11.80 -10.01 -8.76
N MET A 201 -12.79 -9.14 -8.55
CA MET A 201 -13.64 -8.61 -9.60
C MET A 201 -12.83 -7.80 -10.64
N GLY A 202 -13.26 -7.85 -11.90
CA GLY A 202 -12.76 -6.96 -12.96
C GLY A 202 -12.11 -7.66 -14.15
N VAL A 203 -12.08 -8.99 -14.19
CA VAL A 203 -11.57 -9.76 -15.35
C VAL A 203 -12.78 -10.32 -16.13
N PRO A 204 -13.03 -9.87 -17.38
CA PRO A 204 -14.13 -10.36 -18.22
C PRO A 204 -13.81 -11.68 -18.93
N LEU A 205 -12.53 -12.01 -19.08
CA LEU A 205 -12.07 -13.18 -19.82
C LEU A 205 -11.92 -14.37 -18.88
N GLU A 206 -12.39 -15.53 -19.32
CA GLU A 206 -12.09 -16.81 -18.68
C GLU A 206 -11.18 -17.63 -19.61
N LEU A 207 -10.14 -18.23 -19.04
CA LEU A 207 -9.27 -19.16 -19.76
C LEU A 207 -9.46 -20.58 -19.22
N PRO A 208 -9.31 -21.62 -20.05
CA PRO A 208 -9.57 -23.01 -19.66
C PRO A 208 -8.54 -23.58 -18.69
N ASP A 209 -7.33 -23.00 -18.61
CA ASP A 209 -6.22 -23.46 -17.78
C ASP A 209 -5.63 -22.35 -16.91
N ASN A 210 -4.88 -22.73 -15.88
CA ASN A 210 -4.09 -21.78 -15.08
C ASN A 210 -2.93 -21.22 -15.90
N GLN A 211 -2.74 -19.90 -15.81
CA GLN A 211 -1.75 -19.16 -16.60
C GLN A 211 -0.45 -18.94 -15.83
N ASP A 212 0.63 -18.63 -16.55
CA ASP A 212 1.94 -18.25 -15.99
C ASP A 212 2.06 -16.75 -15.72
N SER A 213 1.11 -15.94 -16.19
CA SER A 213 1.08 -14.50 -15.96
C SER A 213 -0.34 -13.97 -16.01
N LEU A 214 -0.63 -12.94 -15.21
CA LEU A 214 -1.86 -12.15 -15.30
C LEU A 214 -1.57 -10.72 -14.85
N SER A 215 -1.80 -9.74 -15.74
CA SER A 215 -1.51 -8.31 -15.49
C SER A 215 -2.25 -7.73 -14.27
N TYR A 216 -3.33 -8.38 -13.83
CA TYR A 216 -4.06 -8.06 -12.62
C TYR A 216 -3.12 -7.84 -11.41
N TRP A 217 -2.14 -8.72 -11.24
CA TRP A 217 -1.28 -8.81 -10.06
C TRP A 217 0.02 -7.99 -10.15
N GLY A 218 0.14 -7.08 -11.13
CA GLY A 218 1.38 -6.36 -11.35
C GLY A 218 2.56 -7.30 -11.66
N ASN A 219 3.78 -6.86 -11.33
CA ASN A 219 4.99 -7.66 -11.50
C ASN A 219 5.47 -8.21 -10.15
N ILE A 220 5.25 -9.50 -9.90
CA ILE A 220 5.70 -10.20 -8.69
C ILE A 220 6.89 -11.14 -8.95
N THR A 221 7.54 -11.01 -10.12
CA THR A 221 8.70 -11.83 -10.48
C THR A 221 9.82 -11.63 -9.45
N GLY A 222 10.30 -12.70 -8.83
CA GLY A 222 11.33 -12.65 -7.79
C GLY A 222 10.82 -12.34 -6.37
N HIS A 223 9.53 -11.99 -6.21
CA HIS A 223 8.94 -11.58 -4.94
C HIS A 223 8.13 -12.70 -4.24
N THR A 224 8.29 -13.95 -4.67
CA THR A 224 7.52 -15.12 -4.19
C THR A 224 8.44 -16.26 -3.73
N PRO A 225 9.32 -16.05 -2.74
CA PRO A 225 10.37 -17.01 -2.38
C PRO A 225 9.82 -18.36 -1.86
N CYS A 226 8.58 -18.40 -1.37
CA CYS A 226 7.92 -19.64 -0.95
C CYS A 226 7.16 -20.37 -2.05
N CYS A 227 7.14 -19.83 -3.26
CA CYS A 227 6.47 -20.46 -4.39
C CYS A 227 7.48 -21.28 -5.20
N SER A 228 7.29 -22.59 -5.29
CA SER A 228 8.06 -23.43 -6.22
C SER A 228 7.65 -23.17 -7.68
N THR A 229 6.37 -22.84 -7.89
CA THR A 229 5.79 -22.40 -9.15
C THR A 229 4.71 -21.37 -8.86
N VAL A 230 4.54 -20.38 -9.72
CA VAL A 230 3.46 -19.39 -9.61
C VAL A 230 2.49 -19.58 -10.76
N LYS A 231 1.21 -19.75 -10.43
CA LYS A 231 0.12 -19.86 -11.39
C LYS A 231 -0.97 -18.85 -11.09
N TYR A 232 -1.72 -18.46 -12.12
CA TYR A 232 -2.81 -17.51 -12.04
C TYR A 232 -4.10 -18.13 -12.55
N ALA A 233 -5.14 -18.13 -11.71
CA ALA A 233 -6.49 -18.46 -12.14
C ALA A 233 -7.02 -17.27 -12.95
N VAL A 234 -7.59 -17.53 -14.14
CA VAL A 234 -8.23 -16.50 -14.97
C VAL A 234 -9.69 -16.89 -15.15
N LEU A 235 -10.57 -16.22 -14.40
CA LEU A 235 -12.00 -16.53 -14.31
C LEU A 235 -12.82 -15.30 -14.71
N ASP A 236 -13.98 -15.52 -15.33
CA ASP A 236 -14.91 -14.41 -15.57
C ASP A 236 -15.51 -13.95 -14.24
N THR A 237 -15.03 -12.80 -13.77
CA THR A 237 -15.37 -12.17 -12.50
C THR A 237 -16.06 -10.83 -12.71
N ILE A 238 -16.63 -10.62 -13.90
CA ILE A 238 -17.53 -9.51 -14.21
C ILE A 238 -18.97 -10.04 -14.28
N ASN A 239 -19.18 -11.16 -14.97
CA ASN A 239 -20.51 -11.69 -15.25
C ASN A 239 -20.98 -12.76 -14.26
N ASN A 240 -20.10 -13.26 -13.38
CA ASN A 240 -20.45 -14.28 -12.38
C ASN A 240 -20.36 -13.73 -10.96
N THR A 241 -21.32 -14.12 -10.12
CA THR A 241 -21.31 -13.82 -8.69
C THR A 241 -20.36 -14.77 -7.95
N TRP A 242 -19.84 -14.35 -6.80
CA TRP A 242 -19.04 -15.23 -5.94
C TRP A 242 -19.84 -16.38 -5.30
N THR A 243 -21.17 -16.23 -5.26
CA THR A 243 -22.13 -17.27 -4.83
C THR A 243 -22.52 -18.25 -5.93
N ASN A 244 -22.12 -17.99 -7.19
CA ASN A 244 -22.49 -18.85 -8.30
C ASN A 244 -21.84 -20.24 -8.14
N ASN A 245 -22.68 -21.29 -8.14
CA ASN A 245 -22.24 -22.67 -7.93
C ASN A 245 -21.17 -23.12 -8.93
N THR A 246 -21.33 -22.77 -10.22
CA THR A 246 -20.34 -23.10 -11.27
C THR A 246 -19.05 -22.33 -11.06
N GLN A 247 -19.13 -21.05 -10.68
CA GLN A 247 -17.95 -20.23 -10.38
C GLN A 247 -17.15 -20.81 -9.21
N GLN A 248 -17.83 -21.24 -8.14
CA GLN A 248 -17.20 -21.88 -6.98
C GLN A 248 -16.49 -23.18 -7.36
N HIS A 249 -17.11 -24.02 -8.21
CA HIS A 249 -16.45 -25.21 -8.76
C HIS A 249 -15.17 -24.85 -9.52
N LYS A 250 -15.24 -23.89 -10.44
CA LYS A 250 -14.06 -23.45 -11.21
C LYS A 250 -12.92 -23.00 -10.31
N VAL A 251 -13.22 -22.25 -9.25
CA VAL A 251 -12.23 -21.78 -8.27
C VAL A 251 -11.52 -22.96 -7.58
N CYS A 252 -12.29 -23.96 -7.15
CA CYS A 252 -11.73 -25.18 -6.59
C CYS A 252 -10.88 -25.94 -7.61
N ASP A 253 -11.38 -26.13 -8.83
CA ASP A 253 -10.66 -26.83 -9.90
C ASP A 253 -9.33 -26.13 -10.20
N ARG A 254 -9.30 -24.78 -10.20
CA ARG A 254 -8.06 -24.00 -10.36
C ARG A 254 -7.06 -24.27 -9.26
N ALA A 255 -7.50 -24.33 -8.01
CA ALA A 255 -6.61 -24.55 -6.87
C ALA A 255 -6.12 -26.00 -6.81
N LEU A 256 -7.01 -26.98 -7.04
CA LEU A 256 -6.70 -28.41 -7.04
C LEU A 256 -5.66 -28.76 -8.10
N ALA A 257 -5.76 -28.20 -9.30
CA ALA A 257 -4.90 -28.53 -10.45
C ALA A 257 -3.42 -28.13 -10.30
N VAL A 258 -3.08 -27.34 -9.27
CA VAL A 258 -1.73 -26.74 -9.13
C VAL A 258 -0.79 -27.66 -8.36
N SER A 259 -1.32 -28.47 -7.45
CA SER A 259 -0.55 -29.48 -6.73
C SER A 259 -0.88 -30.89 -7.23
N LYS A 260 0.16 -31.70 -7.43
CA LYS A 260 0.02 -33.11 -7.83
C LYS A 260 -0.43 -34.02 -6.68
N THR A 261 -0.35 -33.54 -5.45
CA THR A 261 -0.77 -34.27 -4.25
C THR A 261 -2.23 -33.98 -3.87
N SER A 262 -2.88 -33.04 -4.57
CA SER A 262 -4.32 -32.77 -4.39
C SER A 262 -5.14 -34.01 -4.73
N THR A 263 -6.25 -34.19 -4.03
CA THR A 263 -7.27 -35.19 -4.38
C THR A 263 -8.40 -34.52 -5.15
N ASP A 264 -9.49 -35.25 -5.44
CA ASP A 264 -10.62 -34.70 -6.20
C ASP A 264 -11.30 -33.50 -5.52
N SER A 265 -11.13 -33.30 -4.20
CA SER A 265 -11.78 -32.23 -3.45
C SER A 265 -10.96 -31.63 -2.30
N VAL A 266 -9.71 -32.06 -2.12
CA VAL A 266 -8.84 -31.54 -1.05
C VAL A 266 -7.59 -30.92 -1.67
N ILE A 267 -7.41 -29.61 -1.43
CA ILE A 267 -6.25 -28.83 -1.86
C ILE A 267 -5.12 -29.08 -0.86
N THR A 268 -4.04 -29.72 -1.31
CA THR A 268 -2.88 -30.08 -0.49
C THR A 268 -1.61 -29.42 -1.04
N ASP A 269 -0.61 -29.23 -0.18
CA ASP A 269 0.71 -28.68 -0.51
C ASP A 269 0.67 -27.40 -1.35
N THR A 270 -0.34 -26.54 -1.16
CA THR A 270 -0.55 -25.37 -2.03
C THR A 270 -0.61 -24.07 -1.22
N ILE A 271 0.02 -23.01 -1.72
CA ILE A 271 -0.18 -21.66 -1.22
C ILE A 271 -1.22 -20.97 -2.11
N VAL A 272 -2.40 -20.69 -1.56
CA VAL A 272 -3.48 -20.01 -2.27
C VAL A 272 -3.49 -18.54 -1.87
N VAL A 273 -3.27 -17.66 -2.85
CA VAL A 273 -3.27 -16.20 -2.67
C VAL A 273 -4.52 -15.64 -3.31
N THR A 274 -5.37 -14.97 -2.53
CA THR A 274 -6.64 -14.42 -3.03
C THR A 274 -6.76 -12.94 -2.78
N HIS A 275 -7.25 -12.19 -3.77
CA HIS A 275 -7.47 -10.75 -3.65
C HIS A 275 -8.95 -10.39 -3.84
N SER A 276 -9.46 -9.44 -3.04
CA SER A 276 -10.81 -8.88 -3.19
C SER A 276 -11.87 -10.00 -3.28
N MET A 277 -12.77 -9.97 -4.28
CA MET A 277 -13.79 -11.01 -4.51
C MET A 277 -13.22 -12.44 -4.62
N GLY A 278 -11.94 -12.62 -4.96
CA GLY A 278 -11.28 -13.92 -4.97
C GLY A 278 -11.32 -14.63 -3.63
N ASN A 279 -11.27 -13.85 -2.53
CA ASN A 279 -11.42 -14.40 -1.18
C ASN A 279 -12.84 -14.96 -0.99
N LEU A 280 -13.88 -14.22 -1.39
CA LEU A 280 -15.27 -14.65 -1.28
C LEU A 280 -15.56 -15.88 -2.14
N MET A 281 -15.00 -15.92 -3.35
CA MET A 281 -15.14 -17.06 -4.25
C MET A 281 -14.58 -18.35 -3.63
N LEU A 282 -13.37 -18.29 -3.05
CA LEU A 282 -12.77 -19.45 -2.39
C LEU A 282 -13.50 -19.79 -1.07
N ALA A 283 -13.82 -18.79 -0.25
CA ALA A 283 -14.57 -18.96 0.99
C ALA A 283 -15.92 -19.64 0.74
N GLY A 284 -16.67 -19.15 -0.26
CA GLY A 284 -17.96 -19.69 -0.65
C GLY A 284 -17.85 -21.11 -1.17
N ALA A 285 -16.81 -21.43 -1.95
CA ALA A 285 -16.58 -22.78 -2.46
C ALA A 285 -16.24 -23.78 -1.33
N ILE A 286 -15.48 -23.35 -0.31
CA ILE A 286 -15.21 -24.16 0.88
C ILE A 286 -16.49 -24.33 1.71
N ALA A 287 -17.23 -23.24 1.94
CA ALA A 287 -18.46 -23.25 2.72
C ALA A 287 -19.55 -24.14 2.11
N SER A 288 -19.63 -24.20 0.78
CA SER A 288 -20.56 -25.08 0.05
C SER A 288 -20.02 -26.48 -0.23
N GLY A 289 -18.84 -26.83 0.30
CA GLY A 289 -18.25 -28.16 0.23
C GLY A 289 -17.72 -28.55 -1.16
N LYS A 290 -17.41 -27.59 -2.03
CA LYS A 290 -16.81 -27.86 -3.36
C LYS A 290 -15.38 -28.35 -3.26
N CYS A 291 -14.64 -27.80 -2.31
CA CYS A 291 -13.32 -28.24 -1.94
C CYS A 291 -13.02 -27.88 -0.49
N SER A 292 -11.90 -28.38 0.03
CA SER A 292 -11.37 -28.04 1.35
C SER A 292 -9.87 -27.82 1.27
N LEU A 293 -9.30 -27.13 2.28
CA LEU A 293 -7.86 -26.96 2.41
C LEU A 293 -7.34 -27.97 3.44
N ASP A 294 -6.33 -28.74 3.06
CA ASP A 294 -5.56 -29.53 4.00
C ASP A 294 -4.59 -28.66 4.82
N SER A 295 -4.15 -29.18 5.96
CA SER A 295 -3.16 -28.54 6.83
C SER A 295 -1.80 -28.27 6.17
N SER A 296 -1.46 -28.98 5.09
CA SER A 296 -0.27 -28.74 4.26
C SER A 296 -0.39 -27.48 3.37
N SER A 297 -1.59 -26.94 3.22
CA SER A 297 -1.86 -25.76 2.41
C SER A 297 -1.85 -24.47 3.23
N THR A 298 -1.73 -23.33 2.57
CA THR A 298 -1.72 -22.01 3.23
C THR A 298 -2.58 -21.04 2.43
N TRP A 299 -3.55 -20.41 3.10
CA TRP A 299 -4.36 -19.37 2.48
C TRP A 299 -3.89 -17.98 2.92
N VAL A 300 -3.45 -17.19 1.93
CA VAL A 300 -3.08 -15.78 2.05
C VAL A 300 -4.22 -14.93 1.47
N GLY A 301 -4.96 -14.25 2.35
CA GLY A 301 -6.04 -13.35 1.96
C GLY A 301 -5.59 -11.90 1.86
N ILE A 302 -6.11 -11.17 0.88
CA ILE A 302 -5.78 -9.76 0.62
C ILE A 302 -7.06 -9.01 0.29
N ALA A 303 -7.31 -7.90 1.00
CA ALA A 303 -8.41 -6.96 0.72
C ALA A 303 -9.81 -7.61 0.61
N ALA A 304 -10.10 -8.60 1.45
CA ALA A 304 -11.29 -9.43 1.32
C ALA A 304 -12.59 -8.67 1.68
N PRO A 305 -13.63 -8.62 0.84
CA PRO A 305 -14.92 -8.01 1.21
C PRO A 305 -15.81 -9.02 1.95
N MET A 306 -15.36 -9.55 3.09
CA MET A 306 -16.07 -10.65 3.78
C MET A 306 -17.39 -10.22 4.45
N LYS A 307 -17.62 -8.92 4.66
CA LYS A 307 -18.94 -8.33 4.96
C LYS A 307 -19.50 -7.52 3.79
N GLY A 308 -18.99 -7.74 2.58
CA GLY A 308 -19.32 -6.93 1.42
C GLY A 308 -18.61 -5.58 1.37
N SER A 309 -19.09 -4.69 0.51
CA SER A 309 -18.42 -3.44 0.15
C SER A 309 -19.41 -2.27 0.11
N LYS A 310 -19.12 -1.21 0.86
CA LYS A 310 -19.90 0.04 0.77
C LYS A 310 -19.78 0.72 -0.58
N ALA A 311 -18.62 0.59 -1.23
CA ALA A 311 -18.45 1.05 -2.61
C ALA A 311 -19.37 0.30 -3.58
N SER A 312 -19.68 -0.99 -3.34
CA SER A 312 -20.67 -1.73 -4.14
C SER A 312 -22.07 -1.12 -4.00
N ASP A 313 -22.50 -0.84 -2.77
CA ASP A 313 -23.81 -0.21 -2.51
C ASP A 313 -23.89 1.16 -3.15
N PHE A 314 -22.86 1.99 -2.92
CA PHE A 314 -22.75 3.32 -3.51
C PHE A 314 -22.84 3.31 -5.04
N ILE A 315 -22.07 2.45 -5.72
CA ILE A 315 -22.09 2.35 -7.19
C ILE A 315 -23.46 1.90 -7.69
N GLN A 316 -24.13 0.98 -6.99
CA GLN A 316 -25.48 0.56 -7.36
C GLN A 316 -26.50 1.69 -7.21
N GLU A 317 -26.42 2.48 -6.14
CA GLU A 317 -27.28 3.65 -5.94
C GLU A 317 -27.03 4.72 -7.00
N SER A 318 -25.76 5.04 -7.28
CA SER A 318 -25.39 6.05 -8.28
C SER A 318 -25.84 5.66 -9.68
N CYS A 319 -25.57 4.42 -10.13
CA CYS A 319 -26.03 4.00 -11.45
C CYS A 319 -27.56 3.87 -11.58
N ALA A 320 -28.29 3.91 -10.47
CA ALA A 320 -29.75 3.91 -10.45
C ALA A 320 -30.35 5.33 -10.34
N GLY A 321 -29.54 6.39 -10.39
CA GLY A 321 -30.00 7.78 -10.26
C GLY A 321 -30.47 8.14 -8.85
N ASN A 322 -30.01 7.40 -7.83
CA ASN A 322 -30.43 7.58 -6.44
C ASN A 322 -29.39 8.32 -5.59
N THR A 323 -28.39 8.94 -6.21
CA THR A 323 -27.41 9.78 -5.52
C THR A 323 -27.53 11.22 -6.02
N ASN A 324 -26.44 12.00 -6.00
CA ASN A 324 -26.47 13.34 -6.59
C ASN A 324 -25.76 13.33 -7.95
N PHE A 325 -26.11 14.27 -8.82
CA PHE A 325 -25.66 14.30 -10.21
C PHE A 325 -24.12 14.29 -10.37
N VAL A 326 -23.37 14.86 -9.42
CA VAL A 326 -21.90 14.88 -9.45
C VAL A 326 -21.33 13.48 -9.21
N LEU A 327 -21.94 12.74 -8.29
CA LEU A 327 -21.55 11.37 -7.96
C LEU A 327 -21.94 10.39 -9.08
N GLU A 328 -23.07 10.62 -9.72
CA GLU A 328 -23.56 9.83 -10.86
C GLU A 328 -22.64 9.98 -12.06
N ASP A 329 -22.34 11.23 -12.46
CA ASP A 329 -21.42 11.53 -13.56
C ASP A 329 -20.01 10.94 -13.31
N MET A 330 -19.53 10.98 -12.08
CA MET A 330 -18.23 10.37 -11.73
C MET A 330 -18.22 8.85 -11.91
N VAL A 331 -19.27 8.14 -11.46
CA VAL A 331 -19.35 6.68 -11.58
C VAL A 331 -19.57 6.27 -13.04
N GLU A 332 -20.36 7.03 -13.80
CA GLU A 332 -20.55 6.84 -15.24
C GLU A 332 -19.24 7.03 -16.01
N ASN A 333 -18.52 8.12 -15.76
CA ASN A 333 -17.26 8.43 -16.42
C ASN A 333 -16.13 7.44 -16.05
N SER A 334 -16.22 6.79 -14.89
CA SER A 334 -15.31 5.70 -14.51
C SER A 334 -15.63 4.35 -15.18
N GLY A 335 -16.68 4.28 -16.02
CA GLY A 335 -17.10 3.06 -16.71
C GLY A 335 -17.69 1.99 -15.80
N ARG A 336 -18.15 2.38 -14.58
CA ARG A 336 -18.70 1.45 -13.58
C ARG A 336 -20.23 1.29 -13.68
N CYS A 337 -20.87 2.08 -14.54
CA CYS A 337 -22.27 1.92 -14.91
C CYS A 337 -22.42 1.25 -16.29
N PRO A 338 -23.36 0.29 -16.44
CA PRO A 338 -24.20 -0.28 -15.38
C PRO A 338 -23.37 -1.17 -14.42
N PRO A 339 -23.79 -1.31 -13.15
CA PRO A 339 -23.04 -2.13 -12.20
C PRO A 339 -23.04 -3.59 -12.65
N THR A 340 -21.86 -4.21 -12.60
CA THR A 340 -21.63 -5.59 -13.08
C THR A 340 -22.35 -6.61 -12.19
N THR A 341 -22.57 -7.82 -12.72
CA THR A 341 -23.17 -8.93 -11.95
C THR A 341 -22.34 -9.26 -10.71
N ALA A 342 -21.01 -9.27 -10.86
CA ALA A 342 -20.09 -9.49 -9.75
C ALA A 342 -20.21 -8.40 -8.68
N LEU A 343 -20.23 -7.12 -9.06
CA LEU A 343 -20.33 -6.00 -8.12
C LEU A 343 -21.62 -6.10 -7.29
N LYS A 344 -22.76 -6.27 -7.97
CA LYS A 344 -24.07 -6.41 -7.32
C LYS A 344 -24.15 -7.57 -6.32
N SER A 345 -23.28 -8.56 -6.43
CA SER A 345 -23.22 -9.68 -5.49
C SER A 345 -22.42 -9.41 -4.22
N MET A 346 -21.81 -8.24 -4.08
CA MET A 346 -21.02 -7.87 -2.89
C MET A 346 -21.60 -6.65 -2.14
N PRO A 347 -22.92 -6.53 -1.93
CA PRO A 347 -23.47 -5.45 -1.13
C PRO A 347 -22.97 -5.55 0.30
N TYR A 348 -22.95 -4.45 1.05
CA TYR A 348 -22.56 -4.53 2.45
C TYR A 348 -23.61 -5.33 3.25
N GLN A 349 -23.14 -6.26 4.07
CA GLN A 349 -24.00 -7.22 4.75
C GLN A 349 -25.02 -6.51 5.67
N GLY A 350 -26.29 -6.87 5.54
CA GLY A 350 -27.40 -6.25 6.28
C GLY A 350 -27.86 -4.87 5.78
N GLU A 351 -27.32 -4.37 4.66
CA GLU A 351 -27.72 -3.09 4.08
C GLU A 351 -28.75 -3.22 2.96
N ARG A 352 -29.16 -2.07 2.41
CA ARG A 352 -30.27 -1.90 1.45
C ARG A 352 -30.17 -2.81 0.22
N HIS A 353 -28.96 -3.04 -0.29
CA HIS A 353 -28.73 -3.87 -1.47
C HIS A 353 -28.50 -5.35 -1.13
N SER A 354 -28.43 -5.69 0.16
CA SER A 354 -28.32 -7.06 0.63
C SER A 354 -29.68 -7.76 0.70
N THR A 355 -29.65 -9.08 0.73
CA THR A 355 -30.81 -9.96 0.93
C THR A 355 -30.48 -10.99 2.02
N PRO A 356 -31.49 -11.61 2.65
CA PRO A 356 -31.24 -12.66 3.64
C PRO A 356 -30.36 -13.80 3.11
N GLU A 357 -30.53 -14.17 1.84
CA GLU A 357 -29.76 -15.25 1.21
C GLU A 357 -28.27 -14.89 1.02
N ILE A 358 -27.97 -13.66 0.59
CA ILE A 358 -26.58 -13.23 0.45
C ILE A 358 -25.94 -12.96 1.82
N ASP A 359 -26.71 -12.49 2.81
CA ASP A 359 -26.25 -12.33 4.19
C ASP A 359 -25.89 -13.69 4.83
N GLU A 360 -26.69 -14.73 4.58
CA GLU A 360 -26.39 -16.11 4.99
C GLU A 360 -25.13 -16.63 4.28
N ALA A 361 -25.00 -16.38 2.97
CA ALA A 361 -23.80 -16.75 2.23
C ALA A 361 -22.55 -16.05 2.80
N PHE A 362 -22.64 -14.76 3.16
CA PHE A 362 -21.54 -14.05 3.81
C PHE A 362 -21.19 -14.68 5.15
N ALA A 363 -22.17 -15.02 5.98
CA ALA A 363 -21.93 -15.68 7.26
C ALA A 363 -21.20 -17.03 7.08
N ALA A 364 -21.60 -17.84 6.11
CA ALA A 364 -20.95 -19.11 5.79
C ALA A 364 -19.52 -18.90 5.24
N ALA A 365 -19.32 -17.91 4.36
CA ALA A 365 -18.00 -17.56 3.85
C ALA A 365 -17.08 -17.06 4.97
N GLN A 366 -17.57 -16.25 5.91
CA GLN A 366 -16.82 -15.78 7.07
C GLN A 366 -16.36 -16.94 7.97
N GLU A 367 -17.18 -17.98 8.12
CA GLU A 367 -16.82 -19.21 8.85
C GLU A 367 -15.67 -19.96 8.18
N ALA A 368 -15.77 -20.17 6.87
CA ALA A 368 -14.70 -20.80 6.10
C ALA A 368 -13.42 -19.96 6.12
N PHE A 369 -13.54 -18.64 5.96
CA PHE A 369 -12.44 -17.69 5.96
C PHE A 369 -11.71 -17.68 7.31
N ARG A 370 -12.42 -17.49 8.42
CA ARG A 370 -11.81 -17.41 9.77
C ARG A 370 -11.10 -18.70 10.18
N SER A 371 -11.58 -19.84 9.68
CA SER A 371 -11.05 -21.16 10.03
C SER A 371 -9.83 -21.57 9.20
N ASN A 372 -9.66 -21.02 7.99
CA ASN A 372 -8.64 -21.47 7.04
C ASN A 372 -7.57 -20.42 6.70
N VAL A 373 -7.87 -19.13 6.85
CA VAL A 373 -6.93 -18.05 6.51
C VAL A 373 -5.73 -18.07 7.45
N SER A 374 -4.56 -18.19 6.86
CA SER A 374 -3.28 -18.22 7.57
C SER A 374 -2.68 -16.83 7.72
N ALA A 375 -2.83 -15.99 6.70
CA ALA A 375 -2.28 -14.64 6.63
C ALA A 375 -3.27 -13.69 5.95
N LEU A 376 -3.27 -12.42 6.36
CA LEU A 376 -4.26 -11.47 5.90
C LEU A 376 -3.70 -10.05 5.82
N MET A 377 -3.82 -9.44 4.64
CA MET A 377 -3.55 -8.02 4.43
C MET A 377 -4.87 -7.25 4.31
N CYS A 378 -5.09 -6.30 5.21
CA CYS A 378 -6.25 -5.40 5.21
C CYS A 378 -5.78 -3.97 5.35
N SER A 379 -6.34 -3.05 4.56
CA SER A 379 -5.96 -1.64 4.67
C SER A 379 -6.90 -0.85 5.58
N SER A 380 -6.33 0.16 6.21
CA SER A 380 -7.01 1.17 7.02
C SER A 380 -6.99 2.55 6.38
N SER A 381 -6.56 2.66 5.12
CA SER A 381 -6.53 3.93 4.38
C SER A 381 -6.58 3.70 2.87
N PHE A 382 -7.32 4.55 2.18
CA PHE A 382 -7.52 4.53 0.73
C PHE A 382 -6.55 5.45 -0.02
N PHE A 383 -5.66 6.16 0.69
CA PHE A 383 -4.69 7.04 0.05
C PHE A 383 -3.70 6.27 -0.81
N GLY A 384 -3.14 5.18 -0.27
CA GLY A 384 -2.31 4.25 -1.04
C GLY A 384 -0.97 4.82 -1.51
N LEU A 385 -0.43 4.20 -2.56
CA LEU A 385 0.78 4.56 -3.30
C LEU A 385 0.42 5.42 -4.51
N ARG A 386 1.31 6.36 -4.87
CA ARG A 386 1.08 7.30 -5.99
C ARG A 386 0.95 6.54 -7.30
N SER A 387 -0.22 6.64 -7.90
CA SER A 387 -0.57 5.98 -9.16
C SER A 387 -1.77 6.66 -9.80
N SER A 388 -2.03 6.36 -11.08
CA SER A 388 -3.25 6.80 -11.78
C SER A 388 -4.54 6.28 -11.14
N ASP A 389 -4.45 5.20 -10.36
CA ASP A 389 -5.58 4.52 -9.75
C ASP A 389 -6.13 5.26 -8.51
N GLN A 390 -5.32 6.14 -7.90
CA GLN A 390 -5.65 6.80 -6.63
C GLN A 390 -6.89 7.67 -6.70
N THR A 391 -7.08 8.47 -7.75
CA THR A 391 -8.15 9.46 -7.83
C THR A 391 -9.53 8.82 -7.70
N THR A 392 -9.74 7.70 -8.40
CA THR A 392 -10.99 6.94 -8.33
C THR A 392 -11.19 6.31 -6.94
N LEU A 393 -10.14 5.75 -6.34
CA LEU A 393 -10.23 5.12 -5.02
C LEU A 393 -10.37 6.12 -3.88
N TRP A 394 -9.83 7.33 -4.02
CA TRP A 394 -10.04 8.43 -3.08
C TRP A 394 -11.48 8.90 -3.11
N ALA A 395 -12.02 9.10 -4.31
CA ALA A 395 -13.40 9.49 -4.47
C ALA A 395 -14.36 8.46 -3.85
N LEU A 396 -14.12 7.17 -4.09
CA LEU A 396 -14.91 6.11 -3.46
C LEU A 396 -14.70 6.04 -1.94
N GLY A 397 -13.47 6.20 -1.46
CA GLY A 397 -13.17 6.19 -0.02
C GLY A 397 -13.79 7.35 0.76
N ILE A 398 -13.95 8.52 0.11
CA ILE A 398 -14.55 9.74 0.69
C ILE A 398 -16.08 9.74 0.53
N LEU A 399 -16.58 9.40 -0.66
CA LEU A 399 -17.98 9.60 -1.06
C LEU A 399 -18.81 8.31 -0.96
N GLY A 400 -18.16 7.14 -0.90
CA GLY A 400 -18.79 5.81 -0.85
C GLY A 400 -19.52 5.48 0.45
N GLN A 401 -19.86 6.50 1.25
CA GLN A 401 -20.65 6.41 2.49
C GLN A 401 -20.17 5.32 3.46
N HIS A 402 -18.87 5.07 3.52
CA HIS A 402 -18.28 4.07 4.41
C HIS A 402 -18.65 4.32 5.89
N HIS A 403 -18.77 3.27 6.68
CA HIS A 403 -19.01 3.39 8.13
C HIS A 403 -17.83 4.04 8.86
N SER A 404 -16.64 3.98 8.27
CA SER A 404 -15.45 4.64 8.77
C SER A 404 -14.47 5.06 7.67
N TRP A 405 -13.57 5.98 8.01
CA TRP A 405 -12.41 6.33 7.18
C TRP A 405 -11.38 5.20 7.04
N LYS A 406 -11.54 4.09 7.79
CA LYS A 406 -10.68 2.92 7.68
C LYS A 406 -11.17 2.02 6.54
N ASN A 407 -10.87 2.41 5.31
CA ASN A 407 -11.19 1.65 4.12
C ASN A 407 -10.08 1.77 3.07
N ASP A 408 -10.07 0.90 2.08
CA ASP A 408 -9.08 0.89 0.99
C ASP A 408 -9.58 1.57 -0.30
N GLY A 409 -10.74 2.24 -0.24
CA GLY A 409 -11.45 2.83 -1.36
C GLY A 409 -12.54 1.92 -1.93
N MET A 410 -12.55 0.64 -1.55
CA MET A 410 -13.59 -0.33 -1.94
C MET A 410 -14.14 -1.08 -0.72
N VAL A 411 -13.24 -1.57 0.12
CA VAL A 411 -13.50 -2.49 1.23
C VAL A 411 -13.08 -1.82 2.53
N GLU A 412 -13.97 -1.86 3.51
CA GLU A 412 -13.66 -1.39 4.85
C GLU A 412 -12.74 -2.36 5.58
N PHE A 413 -11.84 -1.84 6.41
CA PHE A 413 -10.94 -2.65 7.24
C PHE A 413 -11.71 -3.71 8.04
N GLN A 414 -12.88 -3.35 8.58
CA GLN A 414 -13.73 -4.26 9.35
C GLN A 414 -14.41 -5.35 8.51
N SER A 415 -14.69 -5.07 7.23
CA SER A 415 -15.17 -6.08 6.29
C SER A 415 -14.05 -7.08 5.97
N CYS A 416 -12.83 -6.59 5.77
CA CYS A 416 -11.65 -7.43 5.52
C CYS A 416 -11.19 -8.26 6.73
N ALA A 417 -11.15 -7.65 7.91
CA ALA A 417 -10.65 -8.27 9.13
C ALA A 417 -11.70 -9.11 9.87
N VAL A 418 -12.89 -9.32 9.31
CA VAL A 418 -13.97 -10.02 10.01
C VAL A 418 -13.53 -11.41 10.49
N GLY A 419 -13.93 -11.77 11.71
CA GLY A 419 -13.47 -12.99 12.37
C GLY A 419 -12.10 -12.88 13.04
N PHE A 420 -11.40 -11.74 12.88
CA PHE A 420 -10.11 -11.48 13.52
C PHE A 420 -10.13 -10.15 14.29
N PRO A 421 -9.66 -10.12 15.55
CA PRO A 421 -9.61 -8.87 16.31
C PRO A 421 -8.55 -7.93 15.72
N GLU A 422 -8.80 -6.61 15.75
CA GLU A 422 -7.87 -5.59 15.24
C GLU A 422 -6.50 -5.67 15.94
N SER A 423 -6.44 -6.12 17.19
CA SER A 423 -5.20 -6.34 17.95
C SER A 423 -4.29 -7.44 17.35
N LYS A 424 -4.81 -8.30 16.49
CA LYS A 424 -4.02 -9.30 15.75
C LYS A 424 -3.19 -8.66 14.64
N PHE A 425 -3.57 -7.47 14.17
CA PHE A 425 -2.95 -6.83 13.03
C PHE A 425 -1.82 -5.89 13.45
N GLY A 426 -0.62 -6.16 12.95
CA GLY A 426 0.51 -5.24 13.07
C GLY A 426 0.57 -4.26 11.90
N LYS A 427 1.49 -3.29 11.99
CA LYS A 427 1.60 -2.16 11.03
C LYS A 427 2.79 -2.29 10.09
N THR A 428 3.46 -3.45 10.07
CA THR A 428 4.67 -3.66 9.26
C THR A 428 4.53 -4.90 8.38
N TRP A 429 5.30 -4.95 7.29
CA TRP A 429 5.36 -6.11 6.39
C TRP A 429 5.83 -7.41 7.08
N LYS A 430 6.37 -7.32 8.31
CA LYS A 430 6.78 -8.48 9.11
C LYS A 430 5.59 -9.16 9.80
N ASP A 431 4.45 -8.49 9.86
CA ASP A 431 3.25 -8.97 10.54
C ASP A 431 2.41 -9.84 9.61
N ARG A 432 2.13 -11.09 10.02
CA ARG A 432 1.32 -12.02 9.21
C ARG A 432 -0.11 -11.52 8.97
N PHE A 433 -0.65 -10.78 9.94
CA PHE A 433 -1.87 -10.01 9.83
C PHE A 433 -1.44 -8.56 9.71
N TYR A 434 -1.46 -8.02 8.49
CA TYR A 434 -0.85 -6.75 8.16
C TYR A 434 -1.93 -5.70 7.93
N ARG A 435 -1.97 -4.70 8.82
CA ARG A 435 -2.78 -3.50 8.65
C ARG A 435 -1.99 -2.46 7.87
N THR A 436 -2.43 -2.23 6.65
CA THR A 436 -1.77 -1.35 5.70
C THR A 436 -2.41 0.03 5.64
N LYS A 437 -1.77 0.94 4.90
CA LYS A 437 -2.36 2.18 4.39
C LYS A 437 -2.41 2.18 2.84
N LEU A 438 -2.54 0.98 2.25
CA LEU A 438 -2.58 0.77 0.80
C LEU A 438 -4.00 0.93 0.27
N ASN A 439 -4.17 1.51 -0.91
CA ASN A 439 -5.50 1.48 -1.54
C ASN A 439 -5.78 0.07 -2.09
N HIS A 440 -7.01 -0.18 -2.54
CA HIS A 440 -7.45 -1.49 -3.01
C HIS A 440 -6.61 -2.06 -4.15
N TYR A 441 -6.01 -1.20 -4.99
CA TYR A 441 -5.25 -1.63 -6.17
C TYR A 441 -3.76 -1.78 -5.89
N ASP A 442 -3.20 -1.05 -4.94
CA ASP A 442 -1.81 -1.27 -4.52
C ASP A 442 -1.61 -2.65 -3.89
N MET A 443 -2.66 -3.17 -3.23
CA MET A 443 -2.68 -4.53 -2.68
C MET A 443 -2.70 -5.63 -3.76
N GLN A 444 -2.80 -5.26 -5.04
CA GLN A 444 -2.54 -6.14 -6.19
C GLN A 444 -1.05 -6.17 -6.58
N PHE A 445 -0.15 -5.56 -5.79
CA PHE A 445 1.29 -5.48 -6.03
C PHE A 445 1.72 -4.65 -7.25
N ARG A 446 0.80 -3.92 -7.88
CA ARG A 446 1.05 -3.16 -9.12
C ARG A 446 2.10 -2.05 -8.97
N HIS A 447 2.12 -1.39 -7.82
CA HIS A 447 2.92 -0.18 -7.59
C HIS A 447 4.14 -0.42 -6.68
N GLY A 448 4.43 -1.66 -6.33
CA GLY A 448 5.56 -2.03 -5.47
C GLY A 448 5.40 -1.60 -4.01
N ASP A 449 6.52 -1.34 -3.34
CA ASP A 449 6.59 -0.98 -1.91
C ASP A 449 6.85 0.51 -1.69
N GLY A 450 6.09 1.17 -0.82
CA GLY A 450 6.40 2.55 -0.39
C GLY A 450 7.79 2.65 0.23
N LEU A 451 8.50 3.74 -0.07
CA LEU A 451 9.88 3.95 0.35
C LEU A 451 10.00 4.37 1.82
N PHE A 452 8.99 5.07 2.33
CA PHE A 452 9.03 5.74 3.64
C PHE A 452 7.89 5.33 4.57
N SER A 453 7.20 4.23 4.27
CA SER A 453 6.10 3.76 5.08
C SER A 453 6.12 2.25 5.22
N LYS A 454 6.43 1.77 6.44
CA LYS A 454 6.32 0.34 6.76
C LYS A 454 4.91 -0.22 6.59
N ALA A 455 3.89 0.65 6.53
CA ALA A 455 2.49 0.29 6.32
C ALA A 455 2.08 0.22 4.84
N LYS A 456 3.00 0.50 3.90
CA LYS A 456 2.74 0.45 2.45
C LYS A 456 3.71 -0.44 1.69
N MET A 457 4.09 -1.60 2.24
CA MET A 457 5.06 -2.53 1.63
C MET A 457 4.45 -3.90 1.29
N PRO A 458 3.58 -4.00 0.27
CA PRO A 458 2.91 -5.25 -0.08
C PRO A 458 3.83 -6.32 -0.68
N LEU A 459 4.85 -5.98 -1.47
CA LEU A 459 5.79 -6.95 -2.04
C LEU A 459 6.68 -7.55 -0.97
N LYS A 460 7.32 -6.73 -0.14
CA LYS A 460 8.06 -7.22 1.04
C LYS A 460 7.19 -8.07 1.95
N TRP A 461 5.92 -7.69 2.15
CA TRP A 461 5.02 -8.51 2.96
C TRP A 461 4.91 -9.91 2.37
N LEU A 462 4.67 -10.03 1.06
CA LEU A 462 4.59 -11.31 0.36
C LEU A 462 5.90 -12.11 0.46
N GLU A 463 7.05 -11.46 0.33
CA GLU A 463 8.38 -12.09 0.43
C GLU A 463 8.68 -12.63 1.83
N CYS A 464 8.30 -11.89 2.86
CA CYS A 464 8.67 -12.16 4.25
C CYS A 464 7.65 -13.04 5.01
N LEU A 465 6.51 -13.33 4.37
CA LEU A 465 5.30 -13.85 5.01
C LEU A 465 5.47 -15.26 5.60
N LEU A 466 6.04 -16.16 4.80
CA LEU A 466 5.95 -17.62 4.98
C LEU A 466 7.30 -18.29 5.14
#